data_AF-A0A927X2G5-F1
#
_entry.id   AF-A0A927X2G5-F1
#
_cell.length_a   1.000
_cell.length_b   1.000
_cell.length_c   1.000
_cell.angle_alpha   90.00
_cell.angle_beta   90.00
_cell.angle_gamma   90.00
#
_symmetry.space_group_name_H-M   'P 1'
#
loop_
_entity.id
_entity.type
_entity.pdbx_description
1 polymer ?
#
loop_
_entity_poly.entity_id
_entity_poly.type
_entity_poly.pdbx_seq_one_letter_code
_entity_poly.pdbx_strand_id
1 'polypeptide(L)'
;MDFIAKRLKGSDNEILQSVGYIYDKWRVEIANGLAKNQNNIRYTNGIAESINNHLKTIIKTSYGFHNFDRFRKRSMLIITYKTPK
;
A
#
# COMPACT_ATOMS: atom_id res chain seq x y z
N MET A 1 -12.62 16.67 2.87
CA MET A 1 -11.52 16.48 1.89
C MET A 1 -11.29 17.70 1.01
N ASP A 2 -12.36 18.36 0.53
CA ASP A 2 -12.25 19.50 -0.39
C ASP A 2 -11.41 20.68 0.16
N PHE A 3 -11.54 20.98 1.46
CA PHE A 3 -10.73 22.01 2.13
C PHE A 3 -9.23 21.71 2.14
N ILE A 4 -8.86 20.46 2.40
CA ILE A 4 -7.46 20.03 2.52
C ILE A 4 -6.79 20.04 1.13
N ALA A 5 -7.46 19.48 0.12
CA ALA A 5 -6.95 19.45 -1.24
C ALA A 5 -6.73 20.87 -1.81
N LYS A 6 -7.67 21.80 -1.56
CA LYS A 6 -7.54 23.21 -1.98
C LYS A 6 -6.33 23.90 -1.35
N ARG A 7 -6.10 23.70 -0.06
CA ARG A 7 -4.93 24.27 0.63
C ARG A 7 -3.60 23.69 0.13
N LEU A 8 -3.57 22.39 -0.14
CA LEU A 8 -2.38 21.72 -0.69
C LEU A 8 -2.03 22.23 -2.10
N LYS A 9 -3.04 22.40 -2.96
CA LYS A 9 -2.87 22.97 -4.30
C LYS A 9 -2.46 24.45 -4.31
N GLY A 10 -2.86 25.20 -3.29
CA GLY A 10 -2.50 26.62 -3.13
C GLY A 10 -1.16 26.85 -2.42
N SER A 11 -0.38 25.80 -2.12
CA SER A 11 0.95 25.92 -1.52
C SER A 11 1.99 26.24 -2.58
N ASP A 12 3.05 26.97 -2.23
CA ASP A 12 4.18 27.26 -3.13
C ASP A 12 5.11 26.05 -3.36
N ASN A 13 4.85 24.92 -2.68
CA ASN A 13 5.65 23.71 -2.82
C ASN A 13 5.02 22.74 -3.83
N GLU A 14 5.74 22.45 -4.91
CA GLU A 14 5.30 21.56 -5.99
C GLU A 14 4.89 20.15 -5.52
N ILE A 15 5.60 19.59 -4.53
CA ILE A 15 5.25 18.29 -3.94
C ILE A 15 3.89 18.39 -3.25
N LEU A 16 3.65 19.43 -2.47
CA LEU A 16 2.37 19.62 -1.79
C LEU A 16 1.24 19.84 -2.78
N GLN A 17 1.49 20.58 -3.86
CA GLN A 17 0.53 20.73 -4.96
C GLN A 17 0.18 19.37 -5.57
N SER A 18 1.19 18.54 -5.87
CA SER A 18 1.00 17.18 -6.41
C SER A 18 0.12 16.31 -5.50
N VAL A 19 0.34 16.35 -4.19
CA VAL A 19 -0.48 15.63 -3.21
C VAL A 19 -1.92 16.16 -3.22
N GLY A 20 -2.09 17.48 -3.31
CA GLY A 20 -3.40 18.11 -3.44
C GLY A 20 -4.18 17.63 -4.67
N TYR A 21 -3.53 17.44 -5.82
CA TYR A 21 -4.15 16.85 -7.01
C TYR A 21 -4.54 15.39 -6.82
N ILE A 22 -3.71 14.58 -6.17
CA ILE A 22 -4.00 13.17 -5.88
C ILE A 22 -5.22 13.05 -4.96
N TYR A 23 -5.28 13.85 -3.90
CA TYR A 23 -6.39 13.84 -2.94
C TYR A 23 -7.72 14.23 -3.56
N ASP A 24 -7.70 15.18 -4.50
CA ASP A 24 -8.91 15.58 -5.21
C ASP A 24 -9.38 14.51 -6.20
N LYS A 25 -8.42 13.94 -6.96
CA LYS A 25 -8.70 12.88 -7.94
C LYS A 25 -9.28 11.62 -7.31
N TRP A 26 -8.71 11.16 -6.19
CA TRP A 26 -9.05 9.88 -5.55
C TRP A 26 -9.92 10.03 -4.30
N ARG A 27 -10.60 11.17 -4.14
CA ARG A 27 -11.31 11.52 -2.91
C ARG A 27 -12.36 10.48 -2.51
N VAL A 28 -13.03 9.86 -3.49
CA VAL A 28 -14.11 8.90 -3.25
C VAL A 28 -13.54 7.58 -2.78
N GLU A 29 -12.48 7.10 -3.45
CA GLU A 29 -11.78 5.87 -3.13
C GLU A 29 -11.09 5.95 -1.78
N ILE A 30 -10.46 7.09 -1.46
CA ILE A 30 -9.87 7.35 -0.15
C ILE A 30 -10.95 7.33 0.93
N ALA A 31 -12.10 8.00 0.71
CA ALA A 31 -13.20 7.98 1.66
C ALA A 31 -13.75 6.56 1.85
N ASN A 32 -13.91 5.79 0.78
CA ASN A 32 -14.37 4.40 0.82
C ASN A 32 -13.36 3.47 1.54
N GLY A 33 -12.06 3.71 1.38
CA GLY A 33 -11.02 2.95 2.08
C GLY A 33 -10.95 3.25 3.58
N LEU A 34 -11.34 4.46 3.99
CA LEU A 34 -11.43 4.86 5.41
C LEU A 34 -12.77 4.49 6.06
N ALA A 35 -13.82 4.31 5.25
CA ALA A 35 -15.14 3.89 5.72
C ALA A 35 -15.11 2.44 6.21
N LYS A 36 -16.03 2.12 7.13
CA LYS A 36 -16.26 0.73 7.52
C LYS A 36 -17.06 0.03 6.43
N ASN A 37 -16.69 -1.20 6.10
CA ASN A 37 -17.44 -2.01 5.15
C ASN A 37 -18.81 -2.45 5.72
N GLN A 38 -19.60 -3.14 4.90
CA GLN A 38 -20.93 -3.66 5.27
C GLN A 38 -20.91 -4.57 6.52
N ASN A 39 -19.76 -5.16 6.83
CA ASN A 39 -19.54 -6.03 7.99
C ASN A 39 -18.91 -5.28 9.18
N ASN A 40 -18.92 -3.94 9.17
CA ASN A 40 -18.33 -3.06 10.19
C ASN A 40 -16.79 -3.20 10.35
N ILE A 41 -16.12 -3.81 9.37
CA ILE A 41 -14.67 -4.00 9.34
C ILE A 41 -14.03 -2.80 8.62
N ARG A 42 -12.96 -2.25 9.19
CA ARG A 42 -12.13 -1.24 8.54
C ARG A 42 -11.08 -1.93 7.67
N TYR A 43 -10.93 -1.48 6.43
CA TYR A 43 -9.77 -1.87 5.64
C TYR A 43 -8.50 -1.39 6.36
N THR A 44 -7.54 -2.29 6.51
CA THR A 44 -6.25 -2.00 7.12
C THR A 44 -5.14 -2.31 6.13
N ASN A 45 -4.17 -1.41 6.03
CA ASN A 45 -2.96 -1.64 5.25
C ASN A 45 -2.08 -2.74 5.87
N GLY A 46 -2.36 -3.17 7.11
CA GLY A 46 -1.52 -4.11 7.86
C GLY A 46 -1.31 -5.45 7.15
N ILE A 47 -2.31 -5.97 6.43
CA ILE A 47 -2.17 -7.22 5.66
C ILE A 47 -1.19 -7.02 4.50
N ALA A 48 -1.36 -5.96 3.71
CA ALA A 48 -0.49 -5.66 2.58
C ALA A 48 0.94 -5.35 3.05
N GLU A 49 1.09 -4.59 4.13
CA GLU A 49 2.38 -4.24 4.71
C GLU A 49 3.12 -5.46 5.28
N SER A 50 2.40 -6.38 5.92
CA SER A 50 2.95 -7.66 6.37
C SER A 50 3.54 -8.45 5.20
N ILE A 51 2.78 -8.61 4.12
CA ILE A 51 3.23 -9.30 2.91
C ILE A 51 4.45 -8.60 2.29
N ASN A 52 4.43 -7.27 2.18
CA ASN A 52 5.54 -6.48 1.63
C ASN A 52 6.84 -6.67 2.44
N ASN A 53 6.74 -6.70 3.78
CA ASN A 53 7.91 -6.92 4.63
C ASN A 53 8.47 -8.34 4.47
N HIS A 54 7.60 -9.34 4.30
CA HIS A 54 8.04 -10.70 3.97
C HIS A 54 8.74 -10.77 2.62
N LEU A 55 8.19 -10.17 1.57
CA LEU A 55 8.82 -10.13 0.25
C LEU A 55 10.18 -9.44 0.28
N LYS A 56 10.29 -8.28 0.96
CA LYS A 56 11.57 -7.59 1.17
C LYS A 56 12.59 -8.49 1.86
N THR A 57 12.16 -9.27 2.86
CA THR A 57 13.02 -10.22 3.58
C THR A 57 13.51 -11.33 2.64
N ILE A 58 12.62 -11.92 1.84
CA ILE A 58 12.96 -12.98 0.88
C ILE A 58 13.96 -12.46 -0.17
N ILE A 59 13.77 -11.25 -0.68
CA ILE A 59 14.71 -10.62 -1.63
C ILE A 59 16.08 -10.44 -0.98
N LYS A 60 16.11 -9.92 0.26
CA LYS A 60 17.35 -9.67 0.99
C LYS A 60 18.11 -10.97 1.27
N THR A 61 17.43 -12.03 1.72
CA THR A 61 18.05 -13.33 1.97
C THR A 61 18.46 -14.06 0.69
N SER A 62 17.83 -13.75 -0.44
CA SER A 62 18.18 -14.29 -1.76
C SER A 62 19.32 -13.54 -2.46
N TYR A 63 19.93 -12.53 -1.81
CA TYR A 63 20.92 -11.63 -2.41
C TYR A 63 20.41 -10.96 -3.70
N GLY A 64 19.17 -10.48 -3.67
CA GLY A 64 18.52 -9.81 -4.80
C GLY A 64 17.58 -10.71 -5.60
N PHE A 65 17.09 -10.19 -6.73
CA PHE A 65 16.23 -10.92 -7.66
C PHE A 65 16.93 -11.02 -9.02
N HIS A 66 17.01 -12.24 -9.56
CA HIS A 66 17.64 -12.51 -10.86
C HIS A 66 16.63 -13.03 -11.89
N ASN A 67 15.57 -13.71 -11.42
CA ASN A 67 14.51 -14.25 -12.26
C ASN A 67 13.18 -14.13 -11.50
N PHE A 68 12.22 -13.42 -12.11
CA PHE A 68 10.93 -13.12 -11.48
C PHE A 68 10.09 -14.38 -11.24
N ASP A 69 10.03 -15.31 -12.18
CA ASP A 69 9.25 -16.54 -12.03
C ASP A 69 9.76 -17.40 -10.86
N ARG A 70 11.08 -17.51 -10.74
CA ARG A 70 11.71 -18.22 -9.61
C ARG A 70 11.42 -17.51 -8.29
N PHE A 71 11.52 -16.18 -8.26
CA PHE A 71 11.21 -15.39 -7.08
C PHE A 71 9.73 -15.56 -6.69
N ARG A 72 8.81 -15.42 -7.63
CA ARG A 72 7.36 -15.58 -7.41
C ARG A 72 7.04 -16.96 -6.83
N LYS A 73 7.58 -18.04 -7.41
CA LYS A 73 7.38 -19.41 -6.91
C LYS A 73 7.86 -19.58 -5.47
N ARG A 74 9.05 -19.04 -5.15
CA ARG A 74 9.61 -19.08 -3.78
C ARG A 74 8.77 -18.27 -2.80
N SER A 75 8.38 -17.05 -3.17
CA SER A 75 7.56 -16.18 -2.33
C SER A 75 6.20 -16.79 -2.04
N MET A 76 5.54 -17.36 -3.04
CA MET A 76 4.28 -18.09 -2.86
C MET A 76 4.46 -19.25 -1.89
N LEU A 77 5.48 -20.09 -2.08
CA LEU A 77 5.76 -21.23 -1.18
C LEU A 77 5.94 -20.76 0.27
N ILE A 78 6.79 -19.77 0.50
CA ILE A 78 7.12 -19.30 1.85
C ILE A 78 5.91 -18.65 2.53
N ILE A 79 5.11 -17.87 1.79
CA ILE A 79 3.93 -17.20 2.34
C ILE A 79 2.82 -18.22 2.64
N THR A 80 2.58 -19.19 1.76
CA THR A 80 1.54 -20.22 1.93
C THR A 80 1.82 -21.14 3.12
N TYR A 81 3.07 -21.55 3.32
CA TYR A 81 3.45 -22.44 4.42
C TYR A 81 3.98 -21.72 5.65
N LYS A 82 3.78 -20.40 5.72
CA LYS A 82 4.10 -19.62 6.92
C LYS A 82 3.15 -20.05 8.04
N THR A 83 3.66 -20.81 9.01
CA THR A 83 2.89 -21.21 10.18
C THR A 83 2.41 -19.94 10.91
N PRO A 84 1.11 -19.80 11.21
CA PRO A 84 0.65 -18.71 12.06
C PRO A 84 1.34 -18.83 13.42
N LYS A 85 1.89 -17.72 13.91
CA LYS A 85 2.38 -17.61 15.29
C LYS A 85 1.22 -17.46 16.24
#